data_AF-A0A9D6V8B7-F1
#
_entry.id   AF-A0A9D6V8B7-F1
#
_cell.length_a   1.000
_cell.length_b   1.000
_cell.length_c   1.000
_cell.angle_alpha   90.00
_cell.angle_beta   90.00
_cell.angle_gamma   90.00
#
_symmetry.space_group_name_H-M   'P 1'
#
loop_
_entity.id
_entity.type
_entity.pdbx_description
1 polymer ?
#
loop_
_entity_poly.entity_id
_entity_poly.type
_entity_poly.pdbx_seq_one_letter_code
_entity_poly.pdbx_strand_id
1 'polypeptide(L)'
;MITAKSIFHSNVAFLFEEANFLAPENEKFMALYSGEEGKGARFFEDPILKAKVLILPQIKLKITIENRRLRIDDESQKEPKDSRLAKDAFEIFRKLFPWSALESFGFNFDIHFRFNNVLNSQHMFENVFGKEILKNFDLKDFGFQFTLDKSEKNFADLWFLKIVAPLELATHINRHFSLKTLPPLERLIEMFENCYDETDEVIEKIEI
;
A
#
# COMPACT_ATOMS: atom_id res chain seq x y z
N MET A 1 23.46 -7.48 2.21
CA MET A 1 23.34 -6.01 2.09
C MET A 1 22.40 -5.71 0.93
N ILE A 2 21.44 -4.81 1.14
CA ILE A 2 20.52 -4.35 0.08
C ILE A 2 21.32 -3.58 -0.97
N THR A 3 21.16 -3.93 -2.25
CA THR A 3 21.83 -3.30 -3.39
C THR A 3 20.89 -2.45 -4.23
N ALA A 4 19.60 -2.74 -4.18
CA ALA A 4 18.55 -1.92 -4.79
C ALA A 4 17.23 -2.11 -4.05
N LYS A 5 16.41 -1.06 -4.07
CA LYS A 5 15.04 -1.01 -3.55
C LYS A 5 14.18 -0.34 -4.63
N SER A 6 13.02 -0.92 -4.94
CA SER A 6 12.13 -0.35 -5.96
C SER A 6 10.67 -0.59 -5.61
N ILE A 7 9.85 0.45 -5.71
CA ILE A 7 8.40 0.35 -5.56
C ILE A 7 7.76 -0.16 -6.84
N PHE A 8 6.91 -1.16 -6.69
CA PHE A 8 6.07 -1.65 -7.78
C PHE A 8 4.66 -1.05 -7.71
N HIS A 9 4.11 -0.95 -6.51
CA HIS A 9 2.79 -0.36 -6.26
C HIS A 9 2.80 0.39 -4.93
N SER A 10 2.07 1.48 -4.85
CA SER A 10 1.75 2.11 -3.57
C SER A 10 0.32 2.63 -3.55
N ASN A 11 -0.29 2.65 -2.38
CA ASN A 11 -1.60 3.27 -2.23
C ASN A 11 -1.81 3.85 -0.83
N VAL A 12 -2.72 4.82 -0.76
CA VAL A 12 -3.28 5.35 0.48
C VAL A 12 -4.74 4.92 0.53
N ALA A 13 -5.17 4.36 1.66
CA ALA A 13 -6.54 3.93 1.89
C ALA A 13 -7.13 4.62 3.10
N PHE A 14 -8.39 5.01 2.99
CA PHE A 14 -9.20 5.61 4.05
C PHE A 14 -10.44 4.74 4.27
N LEU A 15 -10.76 4.46 5.53
CA LEU A 15 -12.00 3.82 5.94
C LEU A 15 -12.84 4.82 6.72
N PHE A 16 -14.07 5.05 6.27
CA PHE A 16 -15.00 5.98 6.90
C PHE A 16 -15.91 5.27 7.91
N GLU A 17 -16.28 5.96 8.99
CA GLU A 17 -17.30 5.47 9.93
C GLU A 17 -18.65 5.27 9.20
N GLU A 18 -19.32 4.14 9.46
CA GLU A 18 -20.55 3.76 8.75
C GLU A 18 -21.68 4.79 8.92
N ALA A 19 -21.86 5.31 10.14
CA ALA A 19 -22.95 6.22 10.47
C ALA A 19 -22.93 7.54 9.66
N ASN A 20 -21.78 7.91 9.10
CA ASN A 20 -21.55 9.20 8.43
C ASN A 20 -21.02 9.07 7.00
N PHE A 21 -20.99 7.86 6.45
CA PHE A 21 -20.51 7.65 5.09
C PHE A 21 -21.61 7.94 4.06
N LEU A 22 -21.37 8.96 3.24
CA LEU A 22 -22.18 9.26 2.06
C LEU A 22 -21.26 9.17 0.84
N ALA A 23 -21.58 8.24 -0.06
CA ALA A 23 -20.85 8.13 -1.31
C ALA A 23 -21.01 9.45 -2.11
N PRO A 24 -19.93 10.00 -2.68
CA PRO A 24 -20.00 11.25 -3.42
C PRO A 24 -20.78 11.06 -4.72
N GLU A 25 -21.40 12.13 -5.19
CA GLU A 25 -22.03 12.20 -6.50
C GLU A 25 -21.00 11.95 -7.61
N ASN A 26 -21.43 11.30 -8.69
CA ASN A 26 -20.55 10.96 -9.82
C ASN A 26 -19.90 12.20 -10.44
N GLU A 27 -20.63 13.31 -10.52
CA GLU A 27 -20.13 14.58 -11.05
C GLU A 27 -18.92 15.09 -10.25
N LYS A 28 -19.03 15.11 -8.91
CA LYS A 28 -17.93 15.51 -8.02
C LYS A 28 -16.73 14.58 -8.14
N PHE A 29 -16.97 13.29 -8.28
CA PHE A 29 -15.93 12.30 -8.41
C PHE A 29 -15.18 12.42 -9.75
N MET A 30 -15.90 12.60 -10.86
CA MET A 30 -15.30 12.81 -12.18
C MET A 30 -14.59 14.16 -12.31
N ALA A 31 -15.04 15.18 -11.56
CA ALA A 31 -14.46 16.51 -11.57
C ALA A 31 -13.17 16.65 -10.73
N LEU A 32 -12.65 15.58 -10.13
CA LEU A 32 -11.43 15.61 -9.33
C LEU A 32 -10.21 16.12 -10.12
N TYR A 33 -10.11 15.76 -11.40
CA TYR A 33 -9.03 16.14 -12.31
C TYR A 33 -9.61 16.61 -13.64
N SER A 34 -9.00 17.64 -14.22
CA SER A 34 -9.40 18.23 -15.50
C SER A 34 -8.17 18.65 -16.31
N GLY A 35 -8.37 19.09 -17.55
CA GLY A 35 -7.28 19.47 -18.45
C GLY A 35 -6.37 18.29 -18.80
N GLU A 36 -5.06 18.54 -18.86
CA GLU A 36 -4.08 17.51 -19.24
C GLU A 36 -4.02 16.34 -18.24
N GLU A 37 -4.16 16.58 -16.94
CA GLU A 37 -4.13 15.50 -15.93
C GLU A 37 -5.34 14.56 -16.06
N GLY A 38 -6.50 15.09 -16.45
CA GLY A 38 -7.73 14.32 -16.68
C GLY A 38 -7.85 13.69 -18.07
N LYS A 39 -6.87 13.90 -18.97
CA LYS A 39 -6.97 13.48 -20.36
C LYS A 39 -7.01 11.95 -20.48
N GLY A 40 -8.07 11.43 -21.09
CA GLY A 40 -8.27 9.99 -21.22
C GLY A 40 -8.69 9.31 -19.91
N ALA A 41 -9.19 10.08 -18.94
CA ALA A 41 -9.81 9.54 -17.73
C ALA A 41 -10.93 8.54 -18.07
N ARG A 42 -11.02 7.48 -17.28
CA ARG A 42 -12.07 6.45 -17.42
C ARG A 42 -12.80 6.30 -16.09
N PHE A 43 -14.11 6.40 -16.13
CA PHE A 43 -14.96 6.21 -14.96
C PHE A 43 -15.81 4.95 -15.11
N PHE A 44 -15.87 4.17 -14.05
CA PHE A 44 -16.69 2.97 -13.95
C PHE A 44 -17.47 3.01 -12.63
N GLU A 45 -18.74 2.64 -12.69
CA GLU A 45 -19.57 2.42 -11.51
C GLU A 45 -20.18 1.03 -11.59
N ASP A 46 -19.98 0.25 -10.53
CA ASP A 46 -20.61 -1.04 -10.35
C ASP A 46 -21.61 -0.93 -9.19
N PRO A 47 -22.93 -0.86 -9.47
CA PRO A 47 -23.94 -0.73 -8.44
C PRO A 47 -24.09 -1.98 -7.57
N ILE A 48 -23.71 -3.17 -8.07
CA ILE A 48 -23.78 -4.43 -7.32
C ILE A 48 -22.66 -4.46 -6.28
N LEU A 49 -21.44 -4.10 -6.68
CA LEU A 49 -20.28 -4.01 -5.78
C LEU A 49 -20.25 -2.70 -4.97
N LYS A 50 -21.19 -1.78 -5.23
CA LYS A 50 -21.20 -0.41 -4.66
C LYS A 50 -19.83 0.25 -4.82
N ALA A 51 -19.27 0.12 -6.02
CA ALA A 51 -17.92 0.55 -6.34
C ALA A 51 -17.92 1.65 -7.40
N LYS A 52 -17.10 2.67 -7.18
CA LYS A 52 -16.79 3.74 -8.14
C LYS A 52 -15.30 3.74 -8.40
N VAL A 53 -14.89 3.73 -9.66
CA VAL A 53 -13.49 3.70 -10.06
C VAL A 53 -13.23 4.79 -11.07
N LEU A 54 -12.26 5.67 -10.78
CA LEU A 54 -11.74 6.65 -11.70
C LEU A 54 -10.27 6.31 -11.99
N ILE A 55 -9.96 6.02 -13.26
CA ILE A 55 -8.60 5.78 -13.73
C ILE A 55 -8.12 7.02 -14.47
N LEU A 56 -6.93 7.51 -14.12
CA LEU A 56 -6.29 8.71 -14.65
C LEU A 56 -4.94 8.33 -15.27
N PRO A 57 -4.92 7.91 -16.56
CA PRO A 57 -3.72 7.32 -17.16
C PRO A 57 -2.53 8.28 -17.26
N GLN A 58 -2.76 9.58 -17.45
CA GLN A 58 -1.68 10.56 -17.63
C GLN A 58 -0.80 10.70 -16.39
N ILE A 59 -1.42 10.63 -15.22
CA ILE A 59 -0.73 10.73 -13.93
C ILE A 59 -0.59 9.37 -13.25
N LYS A 60 -0.96 8.27 -13.93
CA LYS A 60 -0.89 6.89 -13.44
C LYS A 60 -1.55 6.71 -12.07
N LEU A 61 -2.70 7.37 -11.86
CA LEU A 61 -3.45 7.33 -10.62
C LEU A 61 -4.76 6.57 -10.82
N LYS A 62 -5.16 5.78 -9.84
CA LYS A 62 -6.47 5.14 -9.80
C LYS A 62 -7.15 5.40 -8.46
N ILE A 63 -8.37 5.91 -8.51
CA ILE A 63 -9.16 6.25 -7.33
C ILE A 63 -10.34 5.29 -7.29
N THR A 64 -10.46 4.55 -6.20
CA THR A 64 -11.51 3.55 -6.00
C THR A 64 -12.28 3.89 -4.74
N ILE A 65 -13.59 4.01 -4.83
CA ILE A 65 -14.49 4.00 -3.67
C ILE A 65 -15.23 2.68 -3.71
N GLU A 66 -15.16 1.89 -2.64
CA GLU A 66 -15.85 0.61 -2.52
C GLU A 66 -16.45 0.53 -1.12
N ASN A 67 -17.78 0.45 -1.04
CA ASN A 67 -18.51 0.60 0.22
C ASN A 67 -18.03 1.87 0.96
N ARG A 68 -17.49 1.73 2.17
CA ARG A 68 -17.01 2.80 3.06
C ARG A 68 -15.51 3.09 2.90
N ARG A 69 -14.86 2.55 1.87
CA ARG A 69 -13.42 2.65 1.67
C ARG A 69 -13.10 3.51 0.46
N LEU A 70 -12.27 4.52 0.64
CA LEU A 70 -11.60 5.25 -0.45
C LEU A 70 -10.16 4.73 -0.55
N ARG A 71 -9.72 4.33 -1.75
CA ARG A 71 -8.34 3.95 -2.05
C ARG A 71 -7.83 4.78 -3.21
N ILE A 72 -6.63 5.32 -3.06
CA ILE A 72 -5.91 6.03 -4.10
C ILE A 72 -4.65 5.24 -4.38
N ASP A 73 -4.57 4.64 -5.55
CA ASP A 73 -3.48 3.80 -6.04
C ASP A 73 -2.58 4.63 -6.97
N ASP A 74 -1.26 4.61 -6.74
CA ASP A 74 -0.23 5.21 -7.60
C ASP A 74 0.56 4.10 -8.33
N GLU A 75 0.37 4.04 -9.65
CA GLU A 75 1.00 3.09 -10.56
C GLU A 75 2.26 3.70 -11.24
N SER A 76 2.73 4.86 -10.77
CA SER A 76 3.90 5.54 -11.34
C SER A 76 5.24 4.93 -10.95
N GLN A 77 5.26 4.04 -9.95
CA GLN A 77 6.46 3.37 -9.41
C GLN A 77 7.51 4.35 -8.85
N LYS A 78 7.08 5.56 -8.48
CA LYS A 78 7.94 6.55 -7.84
C LYS A 78 8.09 6.25 -6.36
N GLU A 79 9.25 6.62 -5.82
CA GLU A 79 9.45 6.62 -4.37
C GLU A 79 8.55 7.66 -3.68
N PRO A 80 8.25 7.51 -2.39
CA PRO A 80 7.31 8.39 -1.69
C PRO A 80 7.66 9.86 -1.79
N LYS A 81 8.94 10.20 -1.67
CA LYS A 81 9.47 11.57 -1.77
C LYS A 81 9.21 12.23 -3.13
N ASP A 82 9.10 11.43 -4.19
CA ASP A 82 8.89 11.89 -5.57
C ASP A 82 7.45 11.66 -6.04
N SER A 83 6.64 10.96 -5.23
CA SER A 83 5.24 10.67 -5.49
C SER A 83 4.35 11.81 -5.00
N ARG A 84 3.28 12.07 -5.75
CA ARG A 84 2.21 12.98 -5.32
C ARG A 84 1.13 12.29 -4.50
N LEU A 85 1.24 10.98 -4.29
CA LEU A 85 0.15 10.15 -3.77
C LEU A 85 -0.40 10.64 -2.43
N ALA A 86 0.45 10.92 -1.43
CA ALA A 86 -0.02 11.39 -0.12
C ALA A 86 -0.75 12.75 -0.22
N LYS A 87 -0.24 13.66 -1.06
CA LYS A 87 -0.86 14.96 -1.32
C LYS A 87 -2.21 14.81 -2.04
N ASP A 88 -2.23 14.04 -3.12
CA ASP A 88 -3.44 13.78 -3.89
C ASP A 88 -4.50 13.09 -3.02
N ALA A 89 -4.11 12.09 -2.24
CA ALA A 89 -4.99 11.40 -1.29
C ALA A 89 -5.62 12.37 -0.28
N PHE A 90 -4.83 13.29 0.29
CA PHE A 90 -5.33 14.32 1.20
C PHE A 90 -6.32 15.27 0.50
N GLU A 91 -5.99 15.77 -0.68
CA GLU A 91 -6.85 16.70 -1.42
C GLU A 91 -8.17 16.02 -1.86
N ILE A 92 -8.09 14.79 -2.37
CA ILE A 92 -9.26 13.99 -2.77
C ILE A 92 -10.15 13.75 -1.55
N PHE A 93 -9.58 13.36 -0.41
CA PHE A 93 -10.32 13.19 0.83
C PHE A 93 -11.08 14.47 1.20
N ARG A 94 -10.39 15.62 1.24
CA ARG A 94 -10.98 16.90 1.63
C ARG A 94 -12.06 17.38 0.65
N LYS A 95 -11.89 17.12 -0.66
CA LYS A 95 -12.85 17.51 -1.70
C LYS A 95 -14.12 16.65 -1.66
N LEU A 96 -13.97 15.34 -1.52
CA LEU A 96 -15.10 14.41 -1.60
C LEU A 96 -15.80 14.17 -0.26
N PHE A 97 -15.04 14.20 0.83
CA PHE A 97 -15.48 13.79 2.16
C PHE A 97 -15.16 14.85 3.23
N PRO A 98 -15.50 16.14 3.02
CA PRO A 98 -15.11 17.23 3.94
C PRO A 98 -15.66 17.08 5.36
N TRP A 99 -16.75 16.33 5.53
CA TRP A 99 -17.48 16.16 6.80
C TRP A 99 -17.51 14.72 7.30
N SER A 100 -16.93 13.77 6.57
CA SER A 100 -17.00 12.36 6.95
C SER A 100 -15.98 12.05 8.04
N ALA A 101 -16.44 11.36 9.09
CA ALA A 101 -15.56 10.85 10.13
C ALA A 101 -14.74 9.65 9.60
N LEU A 102 -13.46 9.63 9.95
CA LEU A 102 -12.58 8.51 9.64
C LEU A 102 -12.71 7.46 10.74
N GLU A 103 -12.72 6.19 10.35
CA GLU A 103 -12.50 5.09 11.27
C GLU A 103 -10.99 4.78 11.36
N SER A 104 -10.32 4.77 10.21
CA SER A 104 -8.89 4.50 10.09
C SER A 104 -8.36 4.92 8.71
N PHE A 105 -7.04 4.94 8.58
CA PHE A 105 -6.36 5.01 7.27
C PHE A 105 -5.13 4.14 7.26
N GLY A 106 -4.55 3.94 6.08
CA GLY A 106 -3.34 3.18 5.95
C GLY A 106 -2.60 3.41 4.66
N PHE A 107 -1.38 2.90 4.63
CA PHE A 107 -0.50 2.92 3.47
C PHE A 107 -0.16 1.50 3.08
N ASN A 108 -0.13 1.24 1.78
CA ASN A 108 0.31 -0.03 1.25
C ASN A 108 1.47 0.20 0.31
N PHE A 109 2.48 -0.66 0.39
CA PHE A 109 3.61 -0.68 -0.52
C PHE A 109 3.91 -2.10 -0.96
N ASP A 110 4.05 -2.27 -2.26
CA ASP A 110 4.70 -3.43 -2.87
C ASP A 110 6.12 -3.02 -3.26
N ILE A 111 7.12 -3.59 -2.58
CA ILE A 111 8.52 -3.22 -2.70
C ILE A 111 9.33 -4.46 -3.10
N HIS A 112 10.20 -4.30 -4.08
CA HIS A 112 11.21 -5.29 -4.42
C HIS A 112 12.57 -4.86 -3.89
N PHE A 113 13.22 -5.76 -3.17
CA PHE A 113 14.58 -5.59 -2.68
C PHE A 113 15.51 -6.51 -3.46
N ARG A 114 16.67 -6.00 -3.84
CA ARG A 114 17.77 -6.80 -4.39
C ARG A 114 18.91 -6.84 -3.39
N PHE A 115 19.60 -7.98 -3.34
CA PHE A 115 20.71 -8.22 -2.42
C PHE A 115 21.98 -8.61 -3.18
N ASN A 116 23.12 -8.46 -2.53
CA ASN A 116 24.40 -8.96 -3.02
C ASN A 116 24.60 -10.47 -2.76
N ASN A 117 23.86 -11.04 -1.82
CA ASN A 117 23.94 -12.45 -1.44
C ASN A 117 22.74 -13.24 -1.99
N VAL A 118 22.96 -14.53 -2.23
CA VAL A 118 21.90 -15.44 -2.70
C VAL A 118 20.94 -15.77 -1.55
N LEU A 119 19.67 -15.42 -1.72
CA LEU A 119 18.58 -15.80 -0.83
C LEU A 119 18.24 -17.27 -1.08
N ASN A 120 18.73 -18.16 -0.21
CA ASN A 120 18.51 -19.60 -0.36
C ASN A 120 17.19 -20.01 0.32
N SER A 121 16.09 -19.99 -0.44
CA SER A 121 14.74 -20.32 0.05
C SER A 121 14.66 -21.71 0.69
N GLN A 122 15.37 -22.70 0.13
CA GLN A 122 15.45 -24.04 0.70
C GLN A 122 16.14 -24.03 2.07
N HIS A 123 17.29 -23.36 2.18
CA HIS A 123 17.99 -23.25 3.47
C HIS A 123 17.12 -22.58 4.54
N MET A 124 16.43 -21.50 4.19
CA MET A 124 15.52 -20.82 5.12
C MET A 124 14.33 -21.68 5.52
N PHE A 125 13.72 -22.39 4.57
CA PHE A 125 12.64 -23.33 4.86
C PHE A 125 13.12 -24.44 5.82
N GLU A 126 14.28 -25.03 5.54
CA GLU A 126 14.89 -26.07 6.36
C GLU A 126 15.16 -25.61 7.79
N ASN A 127 15.57 -24.35 7.98
CA ASN A 127 15.82 -23.79 9.32
C ASN A 127 14.55 -23.65 10.17
N VAL A 128 13.39 -23.48 9.52
CA VAL A 128 12.10 -23.28 10.22
C VAL A 128 11.32 -24.58 10.38
N PHE A 129 11.26 -25.39 9.33
CA PHE A 129 10.40 -26.59 9.27
C PHE A 129 11.16 -27.92 9.28
N GLY A 130 12.49 -27.88 9.17
CA GLY A 130 13.35 -29.06 9.13
C GLY A 130 13.48 -29.68 7.74
N LYS A 131 14.57 -30.43 7.53
CA LYS A 131 14.95 -31.03 6.24
C LYS A 131 14.09 -32.22 5.82
N GLU A 132 13.44 -32.87 6.78
CA GLU A 132 12.70 -34.12 6.55
C GLU A 132 11.53 -33.94 5.57
N ILE A 133 10.89 -32.76 5.58
CA ILE A 133 9.77 -32.46 4.68
C ILE A 133 10.23 -32.49 3.23
N LEU A 134 11.42 -31.97 2.92
CA LEU A 134 11.92 -31.86 1.55
C LEU A 134 12.41 -33.19 0.94
N LYS A 135 12.42 -34.29 1.70
CA LYS A 135 12.76 -35.61 1.14
C LYS A 135 11.72 -36.12 0.13
N ASN A 136 10.47 -35.70 0.30
CA ASN A 136 9.35 -36.15 -0.52
C ASN A 136 8.72 -35.02 -1.36
N PHE A 137 9.19 -33.78 -1.21
CA PHE A 137 8.59 -32.60 -1.84
C PHE A 137 9.66 -31.64 -2.33
N ASP A 138 9.43 -31.07 -3.52
CA ASP A 138 10.20 -29.94 -4.01
C ASP A 138 9.63 -28.63 -3.45
N LEU A 139 10.47 -27.83 -2.81
CA LEU A 139 10.11 -26.46 -2.47
C LEU A 139 10.00 -25.62 -3.75
N LYS A 140 8.80 -25.09 -4.04
CA LYS A 140 8.57 -24.19 -5.19
C LYS A 140 8.63 -22.71 -4.81
N ASP A 141 8.12 -22.37 -3.63
CA ASP A 141 8.01 -20.99 -3.15
C ASP A 141 8.18 -20.95 -1.64
N PHE A 142 8.76 -19.86 -1.12
CA PHE A 142 8.90 -19.64 0.32
C PHE A 142 8.78 -18.17 0.69
N GLY A 143 8.15 -17.92 1.84
CA GLY A 143 7.90 -16.59 2.35
C GLY A 143 7.32 -16.60 3.77
N PHE A 144 7.20 -15.41 4.34
CA PHE A 144 6.67 -15.19 5.68
C PHE A 144 5.54 -14.18 5.64
N GLN A 145 4.54 -14.39 6.49
CA GLN A 145 3.53 -13.40 6.80
C GLN A 145 3.52 -13.20 8.31
N PHE A 146 3.53 -11.94 8.75
CA PHE A 146 3.44 -11.61 10.16
C PHE A 146 2.79 -10.24 10.36
N THR A 147 2.31 -9.99 11.58
CA THR A 147 1.74 -8.70 11.98
C THR A 147 2.53 -8.16 13.17
N LEU A 148 2.90 -6.88 13.09
CA LEU A 148 3.50 -6.15 14.19
C LEU A 148 2.47 -5.18 14.74
N ASP A 149 1.94 -5.48 15.92
CA ASP A 149 1.09 -4.55 16.66
C ASP A 149 1.96 -3.49 17.34
N LYS A 150 1.74 -2.23 16.97
CA LYS A 150 2.38 -1.05 17.57
C LYS A 150 1.30 -0.11 18.11
N SER A 151 0.34 -0.67 18.83
CA SER A 151 -0.78 0.05 19.47
C SER A 151 -0.34 1.22 20.33
N GLU A 152 0.83 1.16 21.00
CA GLU A 152 1.42 2.32 21.70
C GLU A 152 1.66 3.54 20.78
N LYS A 153 1.87 3.29 19.48
CA LYS A 153 2.02 4.29 18.42
C LYS A 153 0.75 4.44 17.56
N ASN A 154 -0.35 3.79 17.94
CA ASN A 154 -1.65 3.77 17.24
C ASN A 154 -1.64 3.19 15.81
N PHE A 155 -0.76 2.23 15.53
CA PHE A 155 -0.78 1.53 14.25
C PHE A 155 -0.38 0.06 14.35
N ALA A 156 -0.71 -0.69 13.31
CA ALA A 156 -0.23 -2.06 13.11
C ALA A 156 0.29 -2.23 11.68
N ASP A 157 1.32 -3.04 11.52
CA ASP A 157 1.89 -3.40 10.22
C ASP A 157 1.58 -4.85 9.91
N LEU A 158 0.96 -5.12 8.77
CA LEU A 158 0.87 -6.46 8.20
C LEU A 158 1.91 -6.60 7.08
N TRP A 159 2.74 -7.63 7.20
CA TRP A 159 3.85 -7.90 6.30
C TRP A 159 3.64 -9.21 5.56
N PHE A 160 3.98 -9.22 4.28
CA PHE A 160 4.19 -10.42 3.48
C PHE A 160 5.54 -10.29 2.79
N LEU A 161 6.39 -11.29 2.99
CA LEU A 161 7.72 -11.35 2.42
C LEU A 161 7.83 -12.63 1.62
N LYS A 162 8.30 -12.55 0.38
CA LYS A 162 8.47 -13.73 -0.48
C LYS A 162 9.78 -13.63 -1.25
N ILE A 163 10.57 -14.70 -1.23
CA ILE A 163 11.73 -14.82 -2.14
C ILE A 163 11.18 -15.08 -3.54
N VAL A 164 11.42 -14.15 -4.45
CA VAL A 164 10.88 -14.21 -5.82
C VAL A 164 11.94 -14.53 -6.86
N ALA A 165 13.22 -14.31 -6.52
CA ALA A 165 14.37 -14.74 -7.31
C ALA A 165 15.59 -14.95 -6.40
N PRO A 166 16.68 -15.58 -6.87
CA PRO A 166 17.86 -15.86 -6.05
C PRO A 166 18.48 -14.64 -5.36
N LEU A 167 18.27 -13.43 -5.89
CA LEU A 167 18.78 -12.18 -5.31
C LEU A 167 17.67 -11.20 -4.94
N GLU A 168 16.40 -11.64 -4.97
CA GLU A 168 15.25 -10.73 -4.88
C GLU A 168 14.20 -11.18 -3.85
N LEU A 169 13.80 -10.23 -3.00
CA LEU A 169 12.70 -10.37 -2.06
C LEU A 169 11.60 -9.39 -2.43
N ALA A 170 10.39 -9.90 -2.65
CA ALA A 170 9.19 -9.07 -2.74
C ALA A 170 8.58 -8.91 -1.35
N THR A 171 8.20 -7.67 -1.03
CA THR A 171 7.60 -7.28 0.24
C THR A 171 6.29 -6.56 -0.05
N HIS A 172 5.19 -7.03 0.55
CA HIS A 172 3.97 -6.26 0.71
C HIS A 172 3.87 -5.82 2.17
N ILE A 173 3.79 -4.52 2.40
CA ILE A 173 3.49 -3.95 3.73
C ILE A 173 2.17 -3.20 3.66
N ASN A 174 1.31 -3.47 4.64
CA ASN A 174 0.10 -2.69 4.92
C ASN A 174 0.21 -2.10 6.31
N ARG A 175 0.42 -0.79 6.40
CA ARG A 175 0.42 -0.05 7.66
C ARG A 175 -0.95 0.55 7.90
N HIS A 176 -1.58 0.16 8.99
CA HIS A 176 -2.91 0.59 9.39
C HIS A 176 -2.85 1.49 10.63
N PHE A 177 -3.34 2.72 10.52
CA PHE A 177 -3.48 3.68 11.61
C PHE A 177 -4.92 3.71 12.11
N SER A 178 -5.12 3.43 13.40
CA SER A 178 -6.43 3.51 14.06
C SER A 178 -6.76 4.93 14.53
N LEU A 179 -6.47 5.93 13.69
CA LEU A 179 -6.73 7.34 13.95
C LEU A 179 -8.05 7.75 13.29
N LYS A 180 -8.94 8.38 14.06
CA LYS A 180 -10.26 8.83 13.58
C LYS A 180 -10.26 10.16 12.84
N THR A 181 -9.11 10.80 12.77
CA THR A 181 -8.93 12.10 12.13
C THR A 181 -7.80 12.00 11.13
N LEU A 182 -8.02 12.54 9.93
CA LEU A 182 -6.95 12.69 8.96
C LEU A 182 -5.89 13.67 9.51
N PRO A 183 -4.60 13.30 9.58
CA PRO A 183 -3.56 14.22 10.01
C PRO A 183 -3.41 15.39 9.01
N PRO A 184 -2.78 16.50 9.43
CA PRO A 184 -2.38 17.57 8.51
C PRO A 184 -1.55 17.03 7.34
N LEU A 185 -1.61 17.70 6.19
CA LEU A 185 -0.97 17.25 4.94
C LEU A 185 0.52 16.95 5.13
N GLU A 186 1.26 17.86 5.77
CA GLU A 186 2.70 17.74 6.00
C GLU A 186 3.00 16.48 6.82
N ARG A 187 2.18 16.20 7.83
CA ARG A 187 2.31 15.01 8.66
C ARG A 187 1.93 13.74 7.91
N LEU A 188 0.91 13.77 7.04
CA LEU A 188 0.54 12.63 6.22
C LEU A 188 1.67 12.23 5.26
N ILE A 189 2.30 13.22 4.61
CA ILE A 189 3.46 13.03 3.74
C ILE A 189 4.61 12.39 4.53
N GLU A 190 4.97 12.99 5.67
CA GLU A 190 6.03 12.46 6.53
C GLU A 190 5.76 11.02 6.98
N MET A 191 4.50 10.71 7.37
CA MET A 191 4.12 9.35 7.75
C MET A 191 4.21 8.35 6.59
N PHE A 192 3.89 8.78 5.37
CA PHE A 192 3.96 7.95 4.17
C PHE A 192 5.41 7.63 3.80
N GLU A 193 6.29 8.64 3.82
CA GLU A 193 7.75 8.48 3.61
C GLU A 193 8.38 7.58 4.68
N ASN A 194 8.14 7.88 5.96
CA ASN A 194 8.68 7.08 7.06
C ASN A 194 8.23 5.61 7.00
N CYS A 195 6.99 5.35 6.59
CA CYS A 195 6.52 3.97 6.44
C CYS A 195 7.32 3.17 5.39
N TYR A 196 7.73 3.84 4.32
CA TYR A 196 8.57 3.22 3.29
C TYR A 196 10.01 3.08 3.75
N ASP A 197 10.58 4.06 4.44
CA ASP A 197 11.98 4.00 4.87
C ASP A 197 12.19 2.98 5.99
N GLU A 198 11.24 2.87 6.93
CA GLU A 198 11.26 1.85 8.00
C GLU A 198 11.26 0.42 7.47
N THR A 199 10.90 0.18 6.20
CA THR A 199 11.00 -1.17 5.64
C THR A 199 12.43 -1.66 5.56
N ASP A 200 13.39 -0.77 5.39
CA ASP A 200 14.80 -1.15 5.25
C ASP A 200 15.30 -1.77 6.56
N GLU A 201 14.92 -1.20 7.71
CA GLU A 201 15.28 -1.74 9.03
C GLU A 201 14.73 -3.14 9.27
N VAL A 202 13.52 -3.44 8.79
CA VAL A 202 12.93 -4.77 8.93
C VAL A 202 13.65 -5.76 8.03
N ILE A 203 13.88 -5.40 6.77
CA ILE A 203 14.54 -6.27 5.79
C ILE A 203 16.00 -6.53 6.15
N GLU A 204 16.73 -5.54 6.66
CA GLU A 204 18.12 -5.70 7.10
C GLU A 204 18.27 -6.65 8.31
N LYS A 205 17.24 -6.78 9.14
CA LYS A 205 17.21 -7.69 10.29
C LYS A 205 16.82 -9.12 9.93
N ILE A 206 16.33 -9.36 8.72
CA ILE A 206 16.14 -10.72 8.25
C ILE A 206 17.54 -11.24 7.96
N GLU A 207 17.98 -12.23 8.73
CA GLU A 207 19.22 -12.95 8.45
C GLU A 207 19.00 -13.79 7.18
N ILE A 208 19.17 -13.15 6.01
CA ILE A 208 19.14 -13.77 4.68
C ILE A 208 20.54 -13.94 4.11
#